data_AF-A0A3M0M7P3-F1
#
_entry.id   AF-A0A3M0M7P3-F1
#
_cell.length_a   1.000
_cell.length_b   1.000
_cell.length_c   1.000
_cell.angle_alpha   90.00
_cell.angle_beta   90.00
_cell.angle_gamma   90.00
#
_symmetry.space_group_name_H-M   'P 1'
#
loop_
_entity.id
_entity.type
_entity.pdbx_description
1 polymer ?
#
loop_
_entity_poly.entity_id
_entity_poly.type
_entity_poly.pdbx_seq_one_letter_code
_entity_poly.pdbx_strand_id
1 'polypeptide(L)' 'MNAKDEMQDWIVEALQANGGSGSIVDICKHIWINHETELRASGDYFYKWQYQMRWDGQNLQRAGKLTKQGKGGEWALTK' A
#
# COMPACT_ATOMS: atom_id res chain seq x y z
N MET A 1 -10.17 -10.13 10.77
CA MET A 1 -9.53 -9.40 9.65
C MET A 1 -8.04 -9.61 9.76
N ASN A 2 -7.36 -9.83 8.64
CA ASN A 2 -5.94 -10.13 8.59
C ASN A 2 -5.26 -9.03 7.78
N ALA A 3 -4.30 -8.32 8.36
CA ALA A 3 -3.58 -7.23 7.69
C ALA A 3 -2.96 -7.65 6.35
N LYS A 4 -2.65 -8.94 6.18
CA LYS A 4 -2.17 -9.48 4.90
C LYS A 4 -3.22 -9.44 3.79
N ASP A 5 -4.47 -9.72 4.12
CA ASP A 5 -5.56 -9.84 3.15
C ASP A 5 -6.07 -8.44 2.75
N GLU A 6 -5.98 -7.46 3.66
CA GLU A 6 -6.43 -6.07 3.46
C GLU A 6 -5.36 -5.16 2.81
N MET A 7 -4.10 -5.61 2.73
CA MET A 7 -2.97 -4.76 2.33
C MET A 7 -3.14 -4.10 0.95
N GLN A 8 -3.75 -4.82 -0.01
CA GLN A 8 -4.03 -4.26 -1.33
C GLN A 8 -5.03 -3.11 -1.28
N ASP A 9 -6.06 -3.24 -0.44
CA ASP A 9 -7.10 -2.23 -0.29
C ASP A 9 -6.55 -1.00 0.42
N TRP A 10 -5.73 -1.19 1.46
CA TRP A 10 -5.05 -0.07 2.13
C TRP A 10 -4.10 0.72 1.20
N ILE A 11 -3.46 0.06 0.24
CA ILE A 11 -2.66 0.75 -0.79
C ILE A 11 -3.57 1.62 -1.66
N VAL A 12 -4.72 1.10 -2.09
CA VAL A 12 -5.68 1.84 -2.92
C VAL A 12 -6.26 3.03 -2.15
N GLU A 13 -6.67 2.82 -0.90
CA GLU A 13 -7.17 3.88 -0.02
C GLU A 13 -6.14 4.99 0.18
N ALA A 14 -4.88 4.64 0.43
CA ALA A 14 -3.80 5.60 0.56
C ALA A 14 -3.58 6.42 -0.72
N LEU A 15 -3.68 5.79 -1.90
CA LEU A 15 -3.55 6.47 -3.18
C LEU A 15 -4.76 7.38 -3.46
N GLN A 16 -5.97 6.93 -3.12
CA GLN A 16 -7.18 7.76 -3.22
C GLN A 16 -7.09 8.99 -2.32
N ALA A 17 -6.64 8.83 -1.07
CA ALA A 17 -6.43 9.92 -0.13
C ALA A 17 -5.38 10.94 -0.63
N ASN A 18 -4.41 10.51 -1.44
CA ASN A 18 -3.40 11.37 -2.06
C ASN A 18 -3.80 11.90 -3.46
N GLY A 19 -5.08 11.83 -3.84
CA GLY A 19 -5.56 12.37 -5.12
C GLY A 19 -5.30 11.48 -6.33
N GLY A 20 -5.06 10.19 -6.10
CA GLY A 20 -4.91 9.16 -7.13
C GLY A 20 -3.47 8.73 -7.40
N SER A 21 -2.47 9.35 -6.77
CA SER A 21 -1.06 8.98 -6.87
C SER A 21 -0.29 9.29 -5.60
N GLY A 22 0.77 8.55 -5.31
CA GLY A 22 1.63 8.83 -4.16
C GLY A 22 2.95 8.08 -4.20
N SER A 23 3.93 8.61 -3.46
CA SER A 23 5.17 7.89 -3.23
C SER A 23 4.90 6.71 -2.29
N ILE A 24 5.80 5.73 -2.31
CA ILE A 24 5.74 4.62 -1.36
C ILE A 24 5.72 5.14 0.09
N VAL A 25 6.50 6.19 0.38
CA VAL A 25 6.59 6.72 1.75
C VAL A 25 5.24 7.28 2.18
N ASP A 26 4.52 7.94 1.28
CA ASP A 26 3.18 8.48 1.57
C ASP A 26 2.18 7.34 1.83
N ILE A 27 2.26 6.27 1.05
CA ILE A 27 1.45 5.06 1.24
C ILE A 27 1.77 4.41 2.59
N CYS A 28 3.05 4.20 2.92
CA CYS A 28 3.46 3.66 4.22
C CYS A 28 2.94 4.50 5.39
N LYS A 29 3.07 5.83 5.30
CA LYS A 29 2.59 6.75 6.35
C LYS A 29 1.08 6.64 6.52
N HIS A 30 0.33 6.61 5.42
CA HIS A 30 -1.12 6.47 5.46
C HIS A 30 -1.53 5.15 6.11
N ILE A 31 -0.92 4.03 5.69
CA ILE A 31 -1.21 2.70 6.26
C ILE A 31 -0.88 2.68 7.76
N TRP A 32 0.26 3.25 8.16
CA TRP A 32 0.62 3.34 9.56
C TRP A 32 -0.40 4.13 10.38
N ILE A 33 -0.74 5.35 9.94
CA ILE A 33 -1.63 6.24 10.68
C ILE A 33 -3.03 5.65 10.85
N ASN A 34 -3.53 4.92 9.85
CA ASN A 34 -4.91 4.43 9.85
C ASN A 34 -5.05 2.97 10.32
N HIS A 35 -4.00 2.14 10.20
CA HIS A 35 -4.07 0.70 10.47
C HIS A 35 -2.98 0.20 11.44
N GLU A 36 -2.42 1.08 12.27
CA GLU A 36 -1.42 0.73 13.28
C GLU A 36 -1.90 -0.42 14.19
N THR A 37 -3.16 -0.39 14.61
CA THR A 37 -3.72 -1.36 15.55
C THR A 37 -3.75 -2.76 14.93
N GLU A 38 -4.23 -2.86 13.70
CA GLU A 38 -4.33 -4.10 12.91
C GLU A 38 -2.93 -4.64 12.59
N LEU A 39 -2.00 -3.76 12.24
CA LEU A 39 -0.59 -4.11 12.04
C LEU A 39 0.01 -4.65 13.32
N ARG A 40 -0.16 -3.99 14.47
CA ARG A 40 0.38 -4.47 15.75
C ARG A 40 -0.24 -5.81 16.18
N ALA A 41 -1.50 -6.04 15.87
CA ALA A 41 -2.19 -7.31 16.16
C ALA A 41 -1.76 -8.46 15.23
N SER A 42 -1.03 -8.20 14.16
CA SER A 42 -0.68 -9.18 13.12
C SER A 42 0.51 -10.09 13.44
N GLY A 43 1.11 -9.97 14.63
CA GLY A 43 2.25 -10.79 15.07
C GLY A 43 3.49 -10.56 14.19
N ASP A 44 4.12 -11.63 13.69
CA ASP A 44 5.31 -11.54 12.83
C ASP A 44 5.10 -10.72 11.55
N TYR A 45 3.86 -10.59 11.10
CA TYR A 45 3.52 -9.76 9.94
C TYR A 45 3.83 -8.28 10.19
N PHE A 46 3.74 -7.82 11.45
CA PHE A 46 4.10 -6.46 11.87
C PHE A 46 5.54 -6.08 11.49
N TYR A 47 6.47 -7.04 11.47
CA TYR A 47 7.87 -6.76 11.16
C TYR A 47 8.18 -6.82 9.67
N LYS A 48 7.23 -7.25 8.83
CA LYS A 48 7.41 -7.42 7.38
C LYS A 48 6.32 -6.77 6.53
N TRP A 49 5.37 -6.05 7.11
CA TRP A 49 4.24 -5.48 6.37
C TRP A 49 4.69 -4.51 5.27
N GLN A 50 5.76 -3.74 5.47
CA GLN A 50 6.27 -2.84 4.42
C GLN A 50 6.82 -3.61 3.22
N TYR A 51 7.49 -4.74 3.47
CA TYR A 51 7.94 -5.63 2.41
C TYR A 51 6.73 -6.25 1.68
N GLN A 52 5.74 -6.71 2.44
CA GLN A 52 4.51 -7.24 1.86
C GLN A 52 3.76 -6.19 1.02
N MET A 53 3.64 -4.96 1.53
CA MET A 53 3.04 -3.82 0.82
C MET A 53 3.71 -3.61 -0.55
N ARG A 54 5.05 -3.74 -0.62
CA ARG A 54 5.76 -3.66 -1.90
C ARG A 54 5.38 -4.76 -2.88
N TRP A 55 5.23 -5.99 -2.39
CA TRP A 55 4.79 -7.12 -3.21
C TRP A 55 3.36 -6.95 -3.69
N ASP A 56 2.48 -6.51 -2.80
CA ASP A 56 1.07 -6.30 -3.13
C ASP A 56 0.87 -5.15 -4.11
N GLY A 57 1.64 -4.07 -3.99
CA GLY A 57 1.69 -3.02 -5.00
C GLY A 57 2.18 -3.51 -6.37
N GLN A 58 3.16 -4.42 -6.41
CA GLN A 58 3.57 -5.06 -7.68
C GLN A 58 2.48 -5.96 -8.26
N ASN A 59 1.74 -6.67 -7.42
CA ASN A 59 0.60 -7.49 -7.86
C ASN A 59 -0.51 -6.61 -8.44
N LEU A 60 -0.82 -5.49 -7.80
CA LEU A 60 -1.78 -4.51 -8.32
C LEU A 60 -1.33 -3.89 -9.67
N GLN A 61 -0.03 -3.66 -9.85
CA GLN A 61 0.52 -3.24 -11.16
C GLN A 61 0.34 -4.30 -12.24
N ARG A 62 0.67 -5.57 -11.91
CA ARG A 62 0.48 -6.70 -12.85
C ARG A 62 -0.99 -6.90 -13.20
N ALA A 63 -1.89 -6.64 -12.26
CA ALA A 63 -3.33 -6.66 -12.47
C ALA A 63 -3.86 -5.43 -13.23
N GLY A 64 -3.00 -4.47 -13.59
CA GLY A 64 -3.39 -3.26 -14.32
C GLY A 64 -4.23 -2.29 -13.48
N LYS A 65 -4.15 -2.34 -12.15
CA LYS A 65 -4.83 -1.41 -11.23
C LYS A 65 -3.95 -0.21 -10.82
N LEU A 66 -2.64 -0.38 -10.90
CA LEU A 66 -1.64 0.65 -10.60
C LEU A 66 -0.67 0.83 -11.75
N THR A 67 -0.17 2.05 -11.93
CA THR A 67 0.95 2.36 -12.81
C THR A 67 2.09 2.97 -12.02
N LYS A 68 3.32 2.79 -12.51
CA LYS A 68 4.46 3.55 -11.99
C LYS A 68 4.54 4.90 -12.71
N GLN A 69 4.64 5.97 -11.95
CA GLN A 69 4.87 7.31 -12.47
C GLN A 69 6.21 7.88 -12.00
N GLY A 70 6.80 8.71 -12.86
CA GLY A 70 8.02 9.44 -12.57
C GLY A 70 9.29 8.59 -12.43
N LYS A 71 10.42 9.28 -12.20
CA LYS A 71 11.72 8.64 -11.96
C LYS A 71 11.85 8.08 -10.53
N GLY A 72 10.98 8.51 -9.60
CA GLY A 72 11.00 8.14 -8.19
C GLY A 72 10.22 6.85 -7.84
N GLY A 73 9.53 6.24 -8.81
CA GLY A 73 8.77 5.00 -8.57
C GLY A 73 7.47 5.23 -7.78
N GLU A 74 6.81 6.36 -8.00
CA GLU A 74 5.48 6.64 -7.46
C GLU A 74 4.46 5.69 -8.05
N TRP A 75 3.40 5.38 -7.30
CA TRP A 75 2.28 4.61 -7.81
C TRP A 75 1.09 5.52 -8.04
N ALA A 76 0.36 5.24 -9.10
CA ALA A 76 -0.87 5.93 -9.43
C ALA A 76 -1.96 4.92 -9.80
N LEU A 77 -3.21 5.21 -9.42
CA LEU A 77 -4.35 4.43 -9.83
C LEU A 77 -4.54 4.54 -11.35
N THR A 78 -4.81 3.41 -11.99
CA THR A 78 -5.26 3.41 -13.39
C THR A 78 -6.67 3.98 -13.47
N LYS A 79 -6.92 4.81 -14.48
CA LYS A 79 -8.26 5.31 -14.81
C LYS A 79 -9.12 4.22 -15.43
#